data_AF-A0A0C3GHX0-F1
#
_entry.id   AF-A0A0C3GHX0-F1
#
_cell.length_a   1.000
_cell.length_b   1.000
_cell.length_c   1.000
_cell.angle_alpha   90.00
_cell.angle_beta   90.00
_cell.angle_gamma   90.00
#
_symmetry.space_group_name_H-M   'P 1'
#
loop_
_entity.id
_entity.type
_entity.pdbx_description
1 polymer ?
#
loop_
_entity_poly.entity_id
_entity_poly.type
_entity_poly.pdbx_seq_one_letter_code
_entity_poly.pdbx_strand_id
1 'polypeptide(L)'
;MGEVTYRVFSKDPVVLGGILFTILIGGIITKMVYNLYLHPLRDYPGPFFGRVTSLYYIRWNLSGLQHIKEKEWHDRYGEVIRLAPNYLSYNSNQAWKDIAGHRSSYQKGTFDKDQTFFGKPLNGAYNIAAANGDEHRRLRRLLAHAFSDKALKLQEPLLQGYVDKFINQLRQRSTSEGAIDIVKWFNFATFDMIGDLAFGEPFGLLETGKGDRYVDSIYGSVKIGTYIRAVTQVFPSPLKEVFLMLFVPKKLMEDQKHQVQLAEAKLMKRMELDTARDDFISYILKGSRMEIGEKGLSFPEMVSQAQVLILAGSETTATLLSGMTYLLLTNPSTLTKLMAEIRSSFTDQSDITLARAGQLPYLRAVLEEAMRMYPPVPNALPRLTPYPGEVICGKFVPGGVAVGLHHFSTYRSDRNFNEPDSFVPERWLPNHDKRFDGENHEAFHPFSYGPRSCLGRNLAYAELQLIATKLFWNFDLELQAESQKWMEQLTYALWQKASLNAPDDIYRHSPKVQHTRPFAMWPEPDNLQETGLPRPSRTPGGNAAYHNFHNDFSHIRDPNLQRRLVLAEIGTVPFGWYHMRAVAVAAAGFFADSLTSLL
;
A
#
# COMPACT_ATOMS: atom_id res chain seq x y z
N MET A 1 21.44 19.81 -66.47
CA MET A 1 21.27 19.02 -65.25
C MET A 1 20.76 19.96 -64.18
N GLY A 2 19.44 20.00 -63.96
CA GLY A 2 18.82 20.84 -62.94
C GLY A 2 18.56 20.01 -61.68
N GLU A 3 19.18 20.37 -60.57
CA GLU A 3 18.92 19.78 -59.25
C GLU A 3 17.51 20.14 -58.79
N VAL A 4 16.60 19.18 -58.83
CA VAL A 4 15.34 19.25 -58.08
C VAL A 4 15.63 18.78 -56.65
N THR A 5 16.02 19.72 -55.80
CA THR A 5 16.10 19.47 -54.35
C THR A 5 14.70 19.49 -53.76
N TYR A 6 14.16 18.30 -53.51
CA TYR A 6 12.93 18.08 -52.74
C TYR A 6 13.10 18.63 -51.31
N ARG A 7 12.71 19.89 -51.06
CA ARG A 7 12.51 20.42 -49.70
C ARG A 7 11.22 19.83 -49.12
N VAL A 8 11.27 18.56 -48.71
CA VAL A 8 10.11 17.84 -48.13
C VAL A 8 9.83 18.21 -46.67
N PHE A 9 10.69 18.99 -46.02
CA PHE A 9 10.44 19.51 -44.68
C PHE A 9 10.63 21.02 -44.65
N SER A 10 9.53 21.76 -44.45
CA SER A 10 9.63 23.17 -44.07
C SER A 10 10.40 23.24 -42.75
N LYS A 11 11.46 24.05 -42.69
CA LYS A 11 12.18 24.36 -41.44
C LYS A 11 11.33 25.21 -40.47
N ASP A 12 10.07 25.49 -40.81
CA ASP A 12 9.16 26.26 -39.97
C ASP A 12 8.82 25.45 -38.70
N PRO A 13 9.25 25.91 -37.50
CA PRO A 13 8.98 25.23 -36.24
C PRO A 13 7.49 25.05 -35.97
N VAL A 14 6.63 25.92 -36.51
CA VAL A 14 5.17 25.85 -36.35
C VAL A 14 4.60 24.67 -37.12
N VAL A 15 5.04 24.47 -38.37
CA VAL A 15 4.61 23.34 -39.20
C VAL A 15 5.10 22.01 -38.59
N LEU A 16 6.35 21.97 -38.15
CA LEU A 16 6.91 20.79 -37.47
C LEU A 16 6.16 20.47 -36.17
N GLY A 17 5.86 21.49 -35.36
CA GLY A 17 5.07 21.36 -34.15
C GLY A 17 3.64 20.85 -34.42
N GLY A 18 2.99 21.37 -35.47
CA GLY A 18 1.67 20.91 -35.91
C GLY A 18 1.65 19.44 -36.35
N ILE A 19 2.67 19.00 -37.09
CA ILE A 19 2.83 17.59 -37.50
C ILE A 19 3.02 16.70 -36.27
N LEU A 20 3.92 17.05 -35.36
CA LEU A 20 4.18 16.28 -34.13
C LEU A 20 2.94 16.19 -33.24
N PHE A 21 2.20 17.29 -33.07
CA PHE A 21 0.95 17.30 -32.33
C PHE A 21 -0.10 16.39 -32.98
N THR A 22 -0.24 16.45 -34.30
CA THR A 22 -1.19 15.60 -35.05
C THR A 22 -0.85 14.12 -34.91
N ILE A 23 0.44 13.76 -35.02
CA ILE A 23 0.91 12.38 -34.81
C ILE A 23 0.61 11.91 -33.39
N LEU A 24 0.86 12.76 -32.39
CA LEU A 24 0.60 12.44 -30.99
C LEU A 24 -0.90 12.19 -30.73
N ILE A 25 -1.76 13.11 -31.15
CA ILE A 25 -3.21 12.98 -30.98
C ILE A 25 -3.74 11.78 -31.77
N GLY A 26 -3.29 11.59 -33.02
CA GLY A 26 -3.64 10.43 -33.84
C GLY A 26 -3.24 9.11 -33.18
N GLY A 27 -2.05 9.05 -32.58
CA GLY A 27 -1.57 7.89 -31.82
C GLY A 27 -2.40 7.61 -30.57
N ILE A 28 -2.79 8.66 -29.82
CA ILE A 28 -3.68 8.53 -28.66
C ILE A 28 -5.04 7.98 -29.08
N ILE A 29 -5.69 8.59 -30.09
CA ILE A 29 -7.00 8.15 -30.58
C ILE A 29 -6.93 6.71 -31.08
N THR A 30 -5.91 6.37 -31.87
CA THR A 30 -5.70 5.00 -32.38
C THR A 30 -5.59 4.00 -31.24
N LYS A 31 -4.82 4.33 -30.18
CA LYS A 31 -4.69 3.48 -28.99
C LYS A 31 -6.02 3.35 -28.22
N MET A 32 -6.79 4.42 -28.11
CA MET A 32 -8.12 4.39 -27.47
C MET A 32 -9.08 3.46 -28.23
N VAL A 33 -9.14 3.59 -29.56
CA VAL A 33 -9.95 2.74 -30.44
C VAL A 33 -9.51 1.28 -30.34
N TYR A 34 -8.20 1.03 -30.40
CA TYR A 34 -7.65 -0.32 -30.21
C TYR A 34 -8.07 -0.91 -28.87
N ASN A 35 -7.87 -0.17 -27.77
CA ASN A 35 -8.17 -0.64 -26.41
C ASN A 35 -9.65 -1.00 -26.20
N LEU A 36 -10.56 -0.29 -26.87
CA LEU A 36 -12.00 -0.51 -26.79
C LEU A 36 -12.49 -1.65 -27.68
N TYR A 37 -12.03 -1.73 -28.93
CA TYR A 37 -12.66 -2.58 -29.94
C TYR A 37 -11.80 -3.77 -30.40
N LEU A 38 -10.48 -3.66 -30.31
CA LEU A 38 -9.54 -4.65 -30.86
C LEU A 38 -8.70 -5.35 -29.79
N HIS A 39 -8.66 -4.81 -28.57
CA HIS A 39 -7.90 -5.37 -27.48
C HIS A 39 -8.39 -6.78 -27.13
N PRO A 40 -7.49 -7.73 -26.81
CA PRO A 40 -7.88 -9.09 -26.41
C PRO A 40 -8.82 -9.15 -25.19
N LEU A 41 -8.80 -8.10 -24.36
CA LEU A 41 -9.65 -7.94 -23.18
C LEU A 41 -10.90 -7.07 -23.41
N ARG A 42 -11.29 -6.80 -24.67
CA ARG A 42 -12.44 -5.94 -25.01
C ARG A 42 -13.76 -6.44 -24.41
N ASP A 43 -13.91 -7.75 -24.28
CA ASP A 43 -15.14 -8.40 -23.78
C ASP A 43 -15.23 -8.43 -22.25
N TYR A 44 -14.24 -7.88 -21.53
CA TYR A 44 -14.33 -7.73 -20.08
C TYR A 44 -15.00 -6.39 -19.74
N PRO A 45 -16.03 -6.38 -18.87
CA PRO A 45 -16.72 -5.16 -18.50
C PRO A 45 -15.84 -4.31 -17.60
N GLY A 46 -16.20 -3.04 -17.42
CA GLY A 46 -15.45 -2.13 -16.57
C GLY A 46 -15.75 -0.67 -16.90
N PRO A 47 -15.30 0.26 -16.04
CA PRO A 47 -15.49 1.69 -16.28
C PRO A 47 -14.91 2.06 -17.65
N PHE A 48 -15.65 2.87 -18.41
CA PHE A 48 -15.27 3.26 -19.78
C PHE A 48 -13.82 3.74 -19.87
N PHE A 49 -13.43 4.70 -19.01
CA PHE A 49 -12.06 5.22 -19.00
C PHE A 49 -11.01 4.19 -18.55
N GLY A 50 -11.37 3.23 -17.69
CA GLY A 50 -10.47 2.13 -17.29
C GLY A 50 -10.18 1.17 -18.44
N ARG A 51 -11.17 0.92 -19.32
CA ARG A 51 -10.96 0.13 -20.54
C ARG A 51 -10.09 0.87 -21.58
N VAL A 52 -10.11 2.21 -21.56
CA VAL A 52 -9.41 3.07 -22.53
C VAL A 52 -7.95 3.32 -22.15
N THR A 53 -7.66 3.64 -20.89
CA THR A 53 -6.33 4.13 -20.48
C THR A 53 -6.01 3.80 -19.02
N SER A 54 -4.74 3.46 -18.76
CA SER A 54 -4.24 3.22 -17.39
C SER A 54 -4.27 4.48 -16.52
N LEU A 55 -4.33 5.68 -17.11
CA LEU A 55 -4.41 6.95 -16.37
C LEU A 55 -5.62 7.01 -15.45
N TYR A 56 -6.72 6.32 -15.81
CA TYR A 56 -7.92 6.28 -14.99
C TYR A 56 -7.69 5.50 -13.70
N TYR A 57 -7.09 4.31 -13.79
CA TYR A 57 -6.66 3.51 -12.64
C TYR A 57 -5.65 4.30 -11.77
N ILE A 58 -4.64 4.89 -12.41
CA ILE A 58 -3.59 5.66 -11.72
C ILE A 58 -4.19 6.81 -10.90
N ARG A 59 -5.19 7.53 -11.43
CA ARG A 59 -5.84 8.63 -10.71
C ARG A 59 -6.44 8.18 -9.38
N TRP A 60 -7.20 7.09 -9.39
CA TRP A 60 -7.86 6.59 -8.18
C TRP A 60 -6.86 5.99 -7.21
N ASN A 61 -5.83 5.33 -7.72
CA ASN A 61 -4.76 4.80 -6.90
C ASN A 61 -3.93 5.91 -6.21
N LEU A 62 -3.58 7.00 -6.90
CA LEU A 62 -2.88 8.14 -6.31
C LEU A 62 -3.75 8.89 -5.29
N SER A 63 -5.07 8.93 -5.50
CA SER A 63 -6.01 9.55 -4.56
C SER A 63 -6.20 8.79 -3.24
N GLY A 64 -5.81 7.51 -3.19
CA GLY A 64 -6.06 6.64 -2.05
C GLY A 64 -7.49 6.07 -1.97
N LEU A 65 -8.36 6.39 -2.94
CA LEU A 65 -9.78 5.96 -2.96
C LEU A 65 -10.00 4.70 -3.81
N GLN A 66 -8.94 4.00 -4.20
CA GLN A 66 -9.01 2.84 -5.08
C GLN A 66 -9.96 1.76 -4.55
N HIS A 67 -9.85 1.43 -3.26
CA HIS A 67 -10.64 0.39 -2.62
C HIS A 67 -12.16 0.63 -2.72
N ILE A 68 -12.61 1.88 -2.55
CA ILE A 68 -14.02 2.26 -2.68
C ILE A 68 -14.47 2.13 -4.14
N LYS A 69 -13.69 2.68 -5.07
CA LYS A 69 -14.05 2.69 -6.50
C LYS A 69 -14.07 1.28 -7.10
N GLU A 70 -13.11 0.43 -6.73
CA GLU A 70 -13.11 -0.96 -7.18
C GLU A 70 -14.31 -1.72 -6.63
N LYS A 71 -14.71 -1.50 -5.36
CA LYS A 71 -15.96 -2.06 -4.83
C LYS A 71 -17.16 -1.63 -5.66
N GLU A 72 -17.34 -0.32 -5.88
CA GLU A 72 -18.45 0.20 -6.69
C GLU A 72 -18.48 -0.39 -8.11
N TRP A 73 -17.31 -0.63 -8.72
CA TRP A 73 -17.22 -1.22 -10.04
C TRP A 73 -17.53 -2.72 -10.02
N HIS A 74 -17.09 -3.46 -9.01
CA HIS A 74 -17.48 -4.86 -8.85
C HIS A 74 -18.98 -5.01 -8.61
N ASP A 75 -19.56 -4.17 -7.75
CA ASP A 75 -21.02 -4.14 -7.51
C ASP A 75 -21.80 -3.87 -8.82
N ARG A 76 -21.26 -3.01 -9.69
CA ARG A 76 -21.90 -2.62 -10.96
C ARG A 76 -21.69 -3.60 -12.11
N TYR A 77 -20.47 -4.08 -12.30
CA TYR A 77 -20.04 -4.81 -13.50
C TYR A 77 -19.88 -6.32 -13.27
N GLY A 78 -19.85 -6.76 -12.02
CA GLY A 78 -19.75 -8.16 -11.62
C GLY A 78 -18.37 -8.60 -11.15
N GLU A 79 -18.13 -9.91 -11.19
CA GLU A 79 -17.00 -10.52 -10.48
C GLU A 79 -15.62 -10.23 -11.08
N VAL A 80 -15.59 -9.87 -12.35
CA VAL A 80 -14.37 -9.51 -13.07
C VAL A 80 -14.56 -8.15 -13.75
N ILE A 81 -13.62 -7.24 -13.50
CA ILE A 81 -13.64 -5.89 -14.08
C ILE A 81 -12.30 -5.55 -14.71
N ARG A 82 -12.34 -4.88 -15.86
CA ARG A 82 -11.17 -4.33 -16.55
C ARG A 82 -10.88 -2.92 -16.03
N LEU A 83 -9.93 -2.82 -15.10
CA LEU A 83 -9.51 -1.58 -14.44
C LEU A 83 -8.63 -0.70 -15.30
N ALA A 84 -7.76 -1.33 -16.09
CA ALA A 84 -6.85 -0.71 -17.03
C ALA A 84 -6.80 -1.56 -18.31
N PRO A 85 -6.24 -1.07 -19.43
CA PRO A 85 -6.20 -1.83 -20.67
C PRO A 85 -5.68 -3.26 -20.51
N ASN A 86 -4.64 -3.47 -19.69
CA ASN A 86 -4.01 -4.77 -19.39
C ASN A 86 -4.13 -5.18 -17.91
N TYR A 87 -5.20 -4.78 -17.21
CA TYR A 87 -5.41 -5.16 -15.81
C TYR A 87 -6.87 -5.57 -15.56
N LEU A 88 -7.06 -6.83 -15.13
CA LEU A 88 -8.32 -7.36 -14.61
C LEU A 88 -8.28 -7.49 -13.07
N SER A 89 -9.33 -7.02 -12.41
CA SER A 89 -9.57 -7.24 -10.98
C SER A 89 -10.70 -8.24 -10.80
N TYR A 90 -10.53 -9.16 -9.83
CA TYR A 90 -11.44 -10.25 -9.53
C TYR A 90 -11.93 -10.17 -8.08
N ASN A 91 -13.17 -10.58 -7.82
CA ASN A 91 -13.71 -10.70 -6.47
C ASN A 91 -14.47 -12.01 -6.16
N SER A 92 -14.31 -13.02 -7.02
CA SER A 92 -14.88 -14.37 -6.87
C SER A 92 -13.95 -15.33 -6.11
N ASN A 93 -14.50 -16.36 -5.45
CA ASN A 93 -13.69 -17.42 -4.81
C ASN A 93 -12.79 -18.20 -5.79
N GLN A 94 -13.27 -18.54 -6.99
CA GLN A 94 -12.55 -19.39 -7.94
C GLN A 94 -11.24 -18.73 -8.40
N ALA A 95 -11.23 -17.40 -8.52
CA ALA A 95 -10.05 -16.63 -8.88
C ALA A 95 -8.87 -16.86 -7.92
N TRP A 96 -9.11 -17.20 -6.64
CA TRP A 96 -8.02 -17.50 -5.71
C TRP A 96 -7.25 -18.75 -6.14
N LYS A 97 -7.98 -19.80 -6.51
CA LYS A 97 -7.41 -21.06 -6.97
C LYS A 97 -6.68 -20.85 -8.30
N ASP A 98 -7.30 -20.13 -9.24
CA ASP A 98 -6.76 -19.95 -10.59
C ASP A 98 -5.53 -19.02 -10.62
N ILE A 99 -5.52 -17.95 -9.81
CA ILE A 99 -4.46 -16.92 -9.84
C ILE A 99 -3.35 -17.20 -8.82
N ALA A 100 -3.71 -17.59 -7.59
CA ALA A 100 -2.77 -17.72 -6.47
C ALA A 100 -2.44 -19.18 -6.10
N GLY A 101 -3.20 -20.15 -6.64
CA GLY A 101 -2.99 -21.57 -6.40
C GLY A 101 -1.77 -22.15 -7.12
N HIS A 102 -1.55 -23.44 -6.90
CA HIS A 102 -0.61 -24.21 -7.71
C HIS A 102 -1.20 -24.42 -9.09
N ARG A 103 -0.37 -24.29 -10.14
CA ARG A 103 -0.76 -24.67 -11.49
C ARG A 103 -0.73 -26.19 -11.66
N SER A 104 -1.50 -26.69 -12.63
CA SER A 104 -1.62 -28.12 -12.95
C SER A 104 -0.27 -28.73 -13.39
N SER A 105 -0.19 -30.06 -13.40
CA SER A 105 1.03 -30.82 -13.73
C SER A 105 1.67 -30.48 -15.09
N TYR A 106 0.88 -29.98 -16.05
CA TYR A 106 1.35 -29.63 -17.39
C TYR A 106 2.02 -28.25 -17.48
N GLN A 107 1.78 -27.36 -16.52
CA GLN A 107 2.40 -26.03 -16.46
C GLN A 107 2.92 -25.77 -15.05
N LYS A 108 4.19 -26.13 -14.80
CA LYS A 108 4.79 -26.03 -13.46
C LYS A 108 4.85 -24.57 -12.97
N GLY A 109 4.54 -24.35 -11.69
CA GLY A 109 4.83 -23.10 -10.98
C GLY A 109 3.59 -22.34 -10.50
N THR A 110 3.77 -21.05 -10.27
CA THR A 110 2.73 -20.07 -9.89
C THR A 110 2.79 -18.90 -10.85
N PHE A 111 1.74 -18.09 -10.94
CA PHE A 111 1.86 -16.82 -11.65
C PHE A 111 2.93 -15.95 -10.98
N ASP A 112 3.65 -15.21 -11.81
CA ASP A 112 4.63 -14.25 -11.32
C ASP A 112 3.96 -12.99 -10.82
N LYS A 113 4.54 -12.37 -9.80
CA LYS A 113 4.19 -11.03 -9.33
C LYS A 113 4.49 -10.03 -10.42
N ASP A 114 3.58 -9.06 -10.57
CA ASP A 114 3.78 -7.95 -11.48
C ASP A 114 4.87 -7.02 -10.94
N GLN A 115 6.05 -7.04 -11.56
CA GLN A 115 7.19 -6.22 -11.14
C GLN A 115 6.97 -4.72 -11.35
N THR A 116 5.97 -4.31 -12.14
CA THR A 116 5.55 -2.90 -12.19
C THR A 116 4.83 -2.47 -10.92
N PHE A 117 4.22 -3.41 -10.20
CA PHE A 117 3.61 -3.19 -8.88
C PHE A 117 4.64 -3.23 -7.76
N PHE A 118 5.43 -4.30 -7.69
CA PHE A 118 6.36 -4.52 -6.58
C PHE A 118 7.63 -3.66 -6.68
N GLY A 119 7.95 -3.16 -7.88
CA GLY A 119 9.09 -2.30 -8.13
C GLY A 119 10.43 -3.04 -8.04
N LYS A 120 11.50 -2.37 -8.49
CA LYS A 120 12.87 -2.87 -8.30
C LYS A 120 13.39 -2.41 -6.94
N PRO A 121 14.02 -3.31 -6.16
CA PRO A 121 14.64 -2.94 -4.89
C PRO A 121 15.84 -2.00 -5.11
N LEU A 122 16.04 -1.05 -4.20
CA LEU A 122 17.11 -0.05 -4.30
C LEU A 122 18.51 -0.69 -4.25
N ASN A 123 18.67 -1.77 -3.49
CA ASN A 123 19.93 -2.51 -3.34
C ASN A 123 20.09 -3.66 -4.36
N GLY A 124 19.17 -3.80 -5.31
CA GLY A 124 19.22 -4.84 -6.35
C GLY A 124 18.78 -6.25 -5.93
N ALA A 125 18.41 -6.49 -4.66
CA ALA A 125 18.01 -7.81 -4.17
C ALA A 125 16.54 -7.87 -3.75
N TYR A 126 15.75 -8.81 -4.28
CA TYR A 126 14.33 -8.90 -3.95
C TYR A 126 14.10 -9.50 -2.56
N ASN A 127 13.09 -8.98 -1.87
CA ASN A 127 12.55 -9.62 -0.67
C ASN A 127 11.51 -10.70 -1.03
N ILE A 128 11.17 -11.55 -0.06
CA ILE A 128 10.18 -12.62 -0.26
C ILE A 128 8.81 -12.09 -0.77
N ALA A 129 8.42 -10.86 -0.41
CA ALA A 129 7.17 -10.28 -0.88
C ALA A 129 7.20 -9.90 -2.37
N ALA A 130 8.36 -9.62 -2.96
CA ALA A 130 8.50 -9.24 -4.38
C ALA A 130 9.07 -10.34 -5.29
N ALA A 131 9.86 -11.28 -4.74
CA ALA A 131 10.53 -12.32 -5.51
C ALA A 131 9.56 -13.26 -6.26
N ASN A 132 10.04 -13.81 -7.37
CA ASN A 132 9.33 -14.70 -8.29
C ASN A 132 10.02 -16.07 -8.42
N GLY A 133 9.32 -17.02 -9.07
CA GLY A 133 9.87 -18.34 -9.42
C GLY A 133 10.69 -19.04 -8.33
N ASP A 134 11.89 -19.48 -8.72
CA ASP A 134 12.80 -20.24 -7.86
C ASP A 134 13.44 -19.37 -6.77
N GLU A 135 13.64 -18.07 -7.02
CA GLU A 135 14.13 -17.12 -6.02
C GLU A 135 13.17 -17.06 -4.83
N HIS A 136 11.87 -16.88 -5.08
CA HIS A 136 10.85 -16.92 -4.02
C HIS A 136 10.86 -18.25 -3.27
N ARG A 137 10.97 -19.38 -3.99
CA ARG A 137 10.99 -20.71 -3.36
C ARG A 137 12.20 -20.87 -2.44
N ARG A 138 13.38 -20.38 -2.85
CA ARG A 138 14.60 -20.36 -2.02
C ARG A 138 14.41 -19.48 -0.79
N LEU A 139 13.99 -18.22 -0.98
CA LEU A 139 13.75 -17.28 0.13
C LEU A 139 12.74 -17.86 1.14
N ARG A 140 11.60 -18.39 0.66
CA ARG A 140 10.58 -18.98 1.54
C ARG A 140 11.13 -20.13 2.37
N ARG A 141 11.89 -21.03 1.77
CA ARG A 141 12.50 -22.17 2.48
C ARG A 141 13.48 -21.71 3.56
N LEU A 142 14.33 -20.72 3.26
CA LEU A 142 15.30 -20.17 4.22
C LEU A 142 14.61 -19.42 5.38
N LEU A 143 13.54 -18.68 5.10
CA LEU A 143 12.80 -17.91 6.11
C LEU A 143 11.85 -18.77 6.95
N ALA A 144 11.29 -19.86 6.42
CA ALA A 144 10.20 -20.61 7.05
C ALA A 144 10.53 -21.16 8.44
N HIS A 145 11.79 -21.47 8.73
CA HIS A 145 12.21 -21.98 10.04
C HIS A 145 11.89 -21.00 11.18
N ALA A 146 12.09 -19.70 10.93
CA ALA A 146 11.83 -18.62 11.89
C ALA A 146 10.32 -18.49 12.25
N PHE A 147 9.44 -18.95 11.36
CA PHE A 147 7.98 -18.86 11.49
C PHE A 147 7.31 -20.20 11.81
N SER A 148 8.09 -21.22 12.16
CA SER A 148 7.56 -22.52 12.58
C SER A 148 6.86 -22.43 13.94
N ASP A 149 5.85 -23.26 14.18
CA ASP A 149 5.15 -23.29 15.48
C ASP A 149 6.08 -23.52 16.66
N LYS A 150 7.15 -24.30 16.46
CA LYS A 150 8.19 -24.51 17.46
C LYS A 150 8.95 -23.22 17.76
N ALA A 151 9.38 -22.48 16.73
CA ALA A 151 10.07 -21.20 16.92
C ALA A 151 9.15 -20.19 17.61
N LEU A 152 7.88 -20.09 17.21
CA LEU A 152 6.92 -19.17 17.82
C LEU A 152 6.68 -19.46 19.31
N LYS A 153 6.53 -20.74 19.69
CA LYS A 153 6.39 -21.13 21.11
C LYS A 153 7.59 -20.71 21.96
N LEU A 154 8.81 -20.76 21.40
CA LEU A 154 10.01 -20.32 22.12
C LEU A 154 10.04 -18.80 22.33
N GLN A 155 9.32 -18.03 21.52
CA GLN A 155 9.23 -16.57 21.64
C GLN A 155 8.06 -16.10 22.51
N GLU A 156 7.22 -17.02 22.99
CA GLU A 156 6.03 -16.67 23.79
C GLU A 156 6.36 -15.77 25.00
N PRO A 157 7.39 -16.05 25.83
CA PRO A 157 7.69 -15.20 26.99
C PRO A 157 8.04 -13.76 26.59
N LEU A 158 8.69 -13.58 25.44
CA LEU A 158 9.00 -12.26 24.89
C LEU A 158 7.73 -11.52 24.49
N LEU A 159 6.84 -12.19 23.76
CA LEU A 159 5.58 -11.60 23.32
C LEU A 159 4.75 -11.17 24.53
N GLN A 160 4.64 -12.04 25.54
CA GLN A 160 3.96 -11.70 26.79
C GLN A 160 4.56 -10.46 27.45
N GLY A 161 5.89 -10.38 27.58
CA GLY A 161 6.57 -9.23 28.18
C GLY A 161 6.26 -7.90 27.48
N TYR A 162 6.26 -7.87 26.15
CA TYR A 162 5.91 -6.66 25.39
C TYR A 162 4.43 -6.29 25.51
N VAL A 163 3.53 -7.27 25.48
CA VAL A 163 2.10 -7.00 25.67
C VAL A 163 1.83 -6.51 27.10
N ASP A 164 2.47 -7.08 28.12
CA ASP A 164 2.35 -6.60 29.50
C ASP A 164 2.88 -5.16 29.65
N LYS A 165 3.98 -4.84 28.99
CA LYS A 165 4.51 -3.48 28.94
C LYS A 165 3.55 -2.50 28.25
N PHE A 166 2.93 -2.91 27.15
CA PHE A 166 1.88 -2.16 26.47
C PHE A 166 0.69 -1.90 27.41
N ILE A 167 0.17 -2.92 28.09
CA ILE A 167 -0.93 -2.78 29.06
C ILE A 167 -0.54 -1.84 30.21
N ASN A 168 0.67 -1.98 30.75
CA ASN A 168 1.15 -1.12 31.84
C ASN A 168 1.24 0.35 31.40
N GLN A 169 1.70 0.62 30.17
CA GLN A 169 1.74 1.98 29.64
C GLN A 169 0.34 2.57 29.47
N LEU A 170 -0.61 1.79 28.95
CA LEU A 170 -2.01 2.23 28.86
C LEU A 170 -2.60 2.49 30.24
N ARG A 171 -2.31 1.65 31.24
CA ARG A 171 -2.78 1.83 32.62
C ARG A 171 -2.27 3.13 33.23
N GLN A 172 -0.97 3.39 33.13
CA GLN A 172 -0.36 4.64 33.64
C GLN A 172 -0.95 5.88 32.97
N ARG A 173 -1.20 5.81 31.66
CA ARG A 173 -1.73 6.93 30.89
C ARG A 173 -3.21 7.12 31.07
N SER A 174 -3.99 6.06 31.26
CA SER A 174 -5.44 6.18 31.49
C SER A 174 -5.78 6.98 32.75
N THR A 175 -4.85 7.04 33.71
CA THR A 175 -5.00 7.83 34.94
C THR A 175 -4.48 9.26 34.83
N SER A 176 -3.60 9.55 33.86
CA SER A 176 -2.88 10.83 33.76
C SER A 176 -3.23 11.63 32.49
N GLU A 177 -3.72 10.97 31.45
CA GLU A 177 -4.04 11.48 30.12
C GLU A 177 -5.49 11.10 29.80
N GLY A 178 -6.36 12.07 29.51
CA GLY A 178 -7.80 11.81 29.35
C GLY A 178 -8.17 10.90 28.17
N ALA A 179 -7.46 11.02 27.03
CA ALA A 179 -7.66 10.18 25.85
C ALA A 179 -6.30 9.73 25.30
N ILE A 180 -6.21 8.50 24.79
CA ILE A 180 -4.94 7.84 24.46
C ILE A 180 -4.98 7.29 23.04
N ASP A 181 -4.15 7.80 22.11
CA ASP A 181 -4.08 7.29 20.74
C ASP A 181 -3.71 5.81 20.63
N ILE A 182 -4.71 4.92 20.67
CA ILE A 182 -4.50 3.48 20.67
C ILE A 182 -3.87 2.97 19.37
N VAL A 183 -4.05 3.66 18.23
CA VAL A 183 -3.37 3.31 16.96
C VAL A 183 -1.87 3.43 17.10
N LYS A 184 -1.42 4.53 17.72
CA LYS A 184 -0.01 4.77 18.03
C LYS A 184 0.55 3.70 18.96
N TRP A 185 -0.20 3.30 19.99
CA TRP A 185 0.25 2.26 20.93
C TRP A 185 0.27 0.86 20.33
N PHE A 186 -0.66 0.52 19.42
CA PHE A 186 -0.58 -0.71 18.64
C PHE A 186 0.64 -0.73 17.73
N ASN A 187 0.95 0.38 17.07
CA ASN A 187 2.20 0.50 16.31
C ASN A 187 3.40 0.28 17.25
N PHE A 188 3.48 0.97 18.39
CA PHE A 188 4.61 0.80 19.34
C PHE A 188 4.81 -0.64 19.80
N ALA A 189 3.73 -1.32 20.19
CA ALA A 189 3.80 -2.72 20.61
C ALA A 189 4.34 -3.61 19.49
N THR A 190 3.78 -3.50 18.29
CA THR A 190 4.13 -4.37 17.17
C THR A 190 5.53 -4.08 16.61
N PHE A 191 5.99 -2.82 16.62
CA PHE A 191 7.37 -2.46 16.29
C PHE A 191 8.37 -3.04 17.30
N ASP A 192 8.14 -2.87 18.60
CA ASP A 192 9.05 -3.40 19.61
C ASP A 192 9.11 -4.93 19.58
N MET A 193 7.96 -5.60 19.41
CA MET A 193 7.91 -7.06 19.24
C MET A 193 8.69 -7.51 18.01
N ILE A 194 8.44 -6.96 16.81
CA ILE A 194 9.17 -7.39 15.61
C ILE A 194 10.65 -7.01 15.66
N GLY A 195 10.98 -5.88 16.29
CA GLY A 195 12.35 -5.45 16.53
C GLY A 195 13.13 -6.52 17.28
N ASP A 196 12.58 -7.00 18.38
CA ASP A 196 13.24 -8.00 19.21
C ASP A 196 13.16 -9.42 18.60
N LEU A 197 12.02 -9.80 18.02
CA LEU A 197 11.85 -11.08 17.33
C LEU A 197 12.77 -11.25 16.13
N ALA A 198 13.06 -10.17 15.40
CA ALA A 198 13.91 -10.22 14.23
C ALA A 198 15.37 -9.87 14.54
N PHE A 199 15.62 -8.86 15.37
CA PHE A 199 16.95 -8.29 15.57
C PHE A 199 17.47 -8.39 17.01
N GLY A 200 16.81 -9.14 17.88
CA GLY A 200 17.24 -9.34 19.27
C GLY A 200 17.21 -8.08 20.13
N GLU A 201 16.69 -6.96 19.61
CA GLU A 201 16.51 -5.70 20.34
C GLU A 201 15.27 -4.94 19.86
N PRO A 202 14.46 -4.38 20.79
CA PRO A 202 13.30 -3.57 20.43
C PRO A 202 13.70 -2.23 19.79
N PHE A 203 12.69 -1.45 19.40
CA PHE A 203 12.88 -0.04 19.00
C PHE A 203 12.80 0.91 20.21
N GLY A 204 12.30 0.44 21.36
CA GLY A 204 12.16 1.22 22.59
C GLY A 204 10.94 2.16 22.59
N LEU A 205 9.97 1.90 21.70
CA LEU A 205 8.83 2.79 21.51
C LEU A 205 7.83 2.68 22.66
N LEU A 206 7.64 1.48 23.20
CA LEU A 206 6.81 1.28 24.38
C LEU A 206 7.42 1.92 25.62
N GLU A 207 8.75 2.00 25.76
CA GLU A 207 9.38 2.65 26.92
C GLU A 207 9.24 4.16 26.86
N THR A 208 9.55 4.74 25.71
CA THR A 208 9.63 6.18 25.54
C THR A 208 8.26 6.83 25.37
N GLY A 209 7.27 6.08 24.86
CA GLY A 209 5.96 6.63 24.45
C GLY A 209 6.06 7.62 23.28
N LYS A 210 7.22 7.70 22.62
CA LYS A 210 7.52 8.64 21.54
C LYS A 210 7.79 7.85 20.27
N GLY A 211 7.18 8.29 19.17
CA GLY A 211 7.51 7.76 17.86
C GLY A 211 8.93 8.19 17.50
N ASP A 212 9.63 7.32 16.79
CA ASP A 212 10.89 7.66 16.13
C ASP A 212 10.62 7.92 14.64
N ARG A 213 11.53 8.63 13.98
CA ARG A 213 11.53 8.93 12.53
C ARG A 213 11.33 7.66 11.69
N TYR A 214 11.74 6.50 12.22
CA TYR A 214 11.49 5.20 11.61
C TYR A 214 10.00 4.88 11.45
N VAL A 215 9.19 5.02 12.52
CA VAL A 215 7.74 4.74 12.45
C VAL A 215 7.06 5.73 11.51
N ASP A 216 7.45 7.00 11.56
CA ASP A 216 6.87 8.05 10.72
C ASP A 216 7.18 7.87 9.23
N SER A 217 8.35 7.33 8.89
CA SER A 217 8.78 7.12 7.50
C SER A 217 8.20 5.86 6.86
N ILE A 218 7.55 4.97 7.62
CA ILE A 218 6.95 3.75 7.06
C ILE A 218 5.81 4.07 6.12
N TYR A 219 4.91 4.98 6.50
CA TYR A 219 3.83 5.40 5.60
C TYR A 219 4.36 6.04 4.32
N GLY A 220 5.42 6.85 4.43
CA GLY A 220 6.11 7.43 3.29
C GLY A 220 6.65 6.36 2.33
N SER A 221 7.30 5.33 2.88
CA SER A 221 7.85 4.21 2.11
C SER A 221 6.80 3.26 1.52
N VAL A 222 5.61 3.16 2.11
CA VAL A 222 4.47 2.46 1.51
C VAL A 222 3.86 3.27 0.37
N LYS A 223 3.71 4.58 0.58
CA LYS A 223 3.09 5.50 -0.38
C LYS A 223 3.94 5.71 -1.62
N ILE A 224 5.28 5.74 -1.50
CA ILE A 224 6.17 5.96 -2.64
C ILE A 224 5.96 4.94 -3.77
N GLY A 225 5.68 3.66 -3.44
CA GLY A 225 5.44 2.61 -4.44
C GLY A 225 4.28 2.95 -5.38
N THR A 226 3.26 3.64 -4.86
CA THR A 226 2.12 4.13 -5.65
C THR A 226 2.55 5.18 -6.67
N TYR A 227 3.41 6.13 -6.28
CA TYR A 227 3.93 7.18 -7.16
C TYR A 227 4.90 6.63 -8.20
N ILE A 228 5.85 5.78 -7.80
CA ILE A 228 6.79 5.15 -8.72
C ILE A 228 6.03 4.32 -9.77
N ARG A 229 5.03 3.55 -9.36
CA ARG A 229 4.20 2.79 -10.28
C ARG A 229 3.44 3.70 -11.25
N ALA A 230 2.85 4.78 -10.76
CA ALA A 230 2.14 5.74 -11.61
C ALA A 230 3.06 6.30 -12.72
N VAL A 231 4.29 6.69 -12.38
CA VAL A 231 5.27 7.19 -13.34
C VAL A 231 5.69 6.10 -14.32
N THR A 232 6.05 4.92 -13.82
CA THR A 232 6.56 3.82 -14.66
C THR A 232 5.50 3.25 -15.63
N GLN A 233 4.21 3.35 -15.29
CA GLN A 233 3.12 2.95 -16.18
C GLN A 233 2.83 3.96 -17.30
N VAL A 234 3.22 5.23 -17.13
CA VAL A 234 2.93 6.31 -18.09
C VAL A 234 4.13 6.59 -18.98
N PHE A 235 5.33 6.60 -18.40
CA PHE A 235 6.54 7.04 -19.10
C PHE A 235 7.49 5.86 -19.32
N PRO A 236 7.83 5.53 -20.58
CA PRO A 236 8.82 4.50 -20.88
C PRO A 236 10.26 4.98 -20.55
N SER A 237 11.21 4.04 -20.47
CA SER A 237 12.63 4.38 -20.41
C SER A 237 13.08 5.05 -21.73
N PRO A 238 13.95 6.07 -21.71
CA PRO A 238 14.62 6.67 -20.55
C PRO A 238 13.83 7.81 -19.86
N LEU A 239 12.72 8.29 -20.45
CA LEU A 239 11.93 9.41 -19.91
C LEU A 239 11.46 9.19 -18.47
N LYS A 240 11.20 7.92 -18.09
CA LYS A 240 10.80 7.56 -16.73
C LYS A 240 11.71 8.16 -15.65
N GLU A 241 13.03 8.20 -15.84
CA GLU A 241 13.96 8.66 -14.79
C GLU A 241 13.80 10.15 -14.53
N VAL A 242 13.60 10.93 -15.60
CA VAL A 242 13.30 12.36 -15.51
C VAL A 242 11.97 12.57 -14.78
N PHE A 243 10.94 11.82 -15.16
CA PHE A 243 9.62 11.97 -14.57
C PHE A 243 9.51 11.41 -13.14
N LEU A 244 10.36 10.47 -12.74
CA LEU A 244 10.49 10.06 -11.34
C LEU A 244 10.99 11.24 -10.49
N MET A 245 12.01 11.96 -10.95
CA MET A 245 12.53 13.15 -10.25
C MET A 245 11.52 14.29 -10.19
N LEU A 246 10.65 14.43 -11.19
CA LEU A 246 9.65 15.49 -11.26
C LEU A 246 8.39 15.18 -10.45
N PHE A 247 7.88 13.96 -10.49
CA PHE A 247 6.55 13.62 -9.95
C PHE A 247 6.57 12.85 -8.64
N VAL A 248 7.69 12.23 -8.24
CA VAL A 248 7.78 11.55 -6.96
C VAL A 248 8.19 12.58 -5.89
N PRO A 249 7.38 12.79 -4.84
CA PRO A 249 7.74 13.74 -3.79
C PRO A 249 9.05 13.36 -3.10
N LYS A 250 9.99 14.32 -2.98
CA LYS A 250 11.32 14.12 -2.38
C LYS A 250 11.25 13.50 -0.98
N LYS A 251 10.32 13.97 -0.14
CA LYS A 251 10.09 13.42 1.20
C LYS A 251 9.85 11.90 1.19
N LEU A 252 9.07 11.40 0.23
CA LEU A 252 8.80 9.97 0.12
C LEU A 252 10.06 9.19 -0.28
N MET A 253 10.92 9.77 -1.12
CA MET A 253 12.21 9.17 -1.51
C MET A 253 13.17 9.12 -0.32
N GLU A 254 13.21 10.21 0.47
CA GLU A 254 13.98 10.28 1.72
C GLU A 254 13.48 9.26 2.74
N ASP A 255 12.15 9.14 2.92
CA ASP A 255 11.54 8.13 3.79
C ASP A 255 11.91 6.70 3.34
N GLN A 256 11.84 6.40 2.05
CA GLN A 256 12.26 5.09 1.52
C GLN A 256 13.75 4.81 1.77
N LYS A 257 14.62 5.80 1.53
CA LYS A 257 16.06 5.67 1.77
C LYS A 257 16.35 5.45 3.26
N HIS A 258 15.70 6.21 4.13
CA HIS A 258 15.83 6.10 5.57
C HIS A 258 15.43 4.72 6.09
N GLN A 259 14.33 4.16 5.56
CA GLN A 259 13.88 2.80 5.88
C GLN A 259 14.92 1.73 5.51
N VAL A 260 15.55 1.84 4.34
CA VAL A 260 16.62 0.91 3.93
C VAL A 260 17.83 1.04 4.85
N GLN A 261 18.27 2.27 5.12
CA GLN A 261 19.43 2.54 5.98
C GLN A 261 19.23 2.01 7.40
N LEU A 262 18.04 2.15 7.97
CA LEU A 262 17.75 1.66 9.32
C LEU A 262 17.63 0.13 9.37
N ALA A 263 17.04 -0.50 8.36
CA ALA A 263 17.02 -1.96 8.26
C ALA A 263 18.45 -2.52 8.16
N GLU A 264 19.31 -1.88 7.38
CA GLU A 264 20.73 -2.24 7.26
C GLU A 264 21.48 -2.02 8.59
N ALA A 265 21.30 -0.87 9.25
CA ALA A 265 21.94 -0.59 10.53
C ALA A 265 21.53 -1.58 11.63
N LYS A 266 20.24 -1.91 11.74
CA LYS A 266 19.75 -2.94 12.68
C LYS A 266 20.30 -4.33 12.36
N LEU A 267 20.35 -4.70 11.08
CA LEU A 267 20.93 -5.97 10.67
C LEU A 267 22.42 -6.05 11.02
N MET A 268 23.21 -5.01 10.73
CA MET A 268 24.64 -4.98 11.05
C MET A 268 24.86 -5.07 12.57
N LYS A 269 24.17 -4.24 13.35
CA LYS A 269 24.24 -4.30 14.81
C LYS A 269 23.88 -5.69 15.31
N ARG A 270 22.82 -6.29 14.79
CA ARG A 270 22.43 -7.65 15.13
C ARG A 270 23.51 -8.68 14.80
N MET A 271 24.18 -8.58 13.67
CA MET A 271 25.25 -9.51 13.27
C MET A 271 26.49 -9.42 14.18
N GLU A 272 26.69 -8.31 14.88
CA GLU A 272 27.77 -8.11 15.86
C GLU A 272 27.42 -8.64 17.25
N LEU A 273 26.14 -8.88 17.55
CA LEU A 273 25.67 -9.36 18.84
C LEU A 273 25.76 -10.89 18.95
N ASP A 274 26.37 -11.36 20.05
CA ASP A 274 26.23 -12.75 20.49
C ASP A 274 24.96 -12.88 21.33
N THR A 275 23.94 -13.51 20.75
CA THR A 275 22.62 -13.64 21.38
C THR A 275 22.44 -15.04 21.95
N ALA A 276 22.13 -15.14 23.23
CA ALA A 276 21.82 -16.43 23.88
C ALA A 276 20.53 -17.08 23.35
N ARG A 277 19.64 -16.30 22.72
CA ARG A 277 18.37 -16.76 22.13
C ARG A 277 18.43 -16.71 20.60
N ASP A 278 17.80 -17.68 19.95
CA ASP A 278 17.57 -17.62 18.51
C ASP A 278 16.42 -16.66 18.17
N ASP A 279 16.71 -15.60 17.41
CA ASP A 279 15.72 -14.72 16.77
C ASP A 279 15.59 -15.06 15.27
N PHE A 280 14.76 -14.33 14.53
CA PHE A 280 14.55 -14.64 13.10
C PHE A 280 15.86 -14.54 12.32
N ILE A 281 16.71 -13.56 12.60
CA ILE A 281 18.01 -13.43 11.93
C ILE A 281 18.92 -14.61 12.33
N SER A 282 18.91 -15.09 13.58
CA SER A 282 19.59 -16.34 13.96
C SER A 282 19.15 -17.51 13.09
N TYR A 283 17.84 -17.71 12.90
CA TYR A 283 17.31 -18.79 12.07
C TYR A 283 17.69 -18.63 10.60
N ILE A 284 17.68 -17.41 10.09
CA ILE A 284 18.05 -17.08 8.71
C ILE A 284 19.54 -17.31 8.48
N LEU A 285 20.39 -16.90 9.43
CA LEU A 285 21.83 -17.13 9.40
C LEU A 285 22.14 -18.63 9.51
N LYS A 286 21.50 -19.35 10.43
CA LYS A 286 21.65 -20.81 10.57
C LYS A 286 21.18 -21.55 9.33
N GLY A 287 20.01 -21.22 8.79
CA GLY A 287 19.48 -21.78 7.55
C GLY A 287 20.42 -21.54 6.36
N SER A 288 20.96 -20.32 6.26
CA SER A 288 21.95 -19.96 5.24
C SER A 288 23.28 -20.71 5.43
N ARG A 289 23.73 -20.93 6.68
CA ARG A 289 24.93 -21.71 7.01
C ARG A 289 24.74 -23.22 6.80
N MET A 290 23.53 -23.76 6.89
CA MET A 290 23.25 -25.16 6.56
C MET A 290 23.20 -25.39 5.04
N GLU A 291 22.97 -24.34 4.26
CA GLU A 291 23.01 -24.33 2.79
C GLU A 291 24.29 -23.66 2.24
N ILE A 292 25.47 -24.07 2.73
CA ILE A 292 26.80 -23.50 2.35
C ILE A 292 26.98 -23.47 0.83
N GLY A 293 27.24 -22.28 0.26
CA GLY A 293 27.49 -22.03 -1.17
C GLY A 293 26.55 -20.96 -1.76
N GLU A 294 26.31 -20.98 -3.08
CA GLU A 294 25.41 -20.06 -3.82
C GLU A 294 23.92 -20.09 -3.40
N LYS A 295 23.56 -20.80 -2.31
CA LYS A 295 22.17 -21.08 -1.89
C LYS A 295 21.74 -20.39 -0.61
N GLY A 296 22.66 -19.79 0.17
CA GLY A 296 22.33 -18.93 1.31
C GLY A 296 21.79 -17.55 0.91
N LEU A 297 21.56 -16.66 1.88
CA LEU A 297 21.25 -15.24 1.58
C LEU A 297 22.53 -14.41 1.42
N SER A 298 22.59 -13.58 0.38
CA SER A 298 23.59 -12.52 0.30
C SER A 298 23.29 -11.37 1.27
N PHE A 299 24.26 -10.52 1.58
CA PHE A 299 24.02 -9.37 2.46
C PHE A 299 22.92 -8.43 1.94
N PRO A 300 22.89 -8.03 0.65
CA PRO A 300 21.75 -7.27 0.11
C PRO A 300 20.40 -7.99 0.26
N GLU A 301 20.36 -9.31 0.08
CA GLU A 301 19.14 -10.09 0.31
C GLU A 301 18.71 -10.09 1.78
N MET A 302 19.67 -10.17 2.71
CA MET A 302 19.39 -10.07 4.15
C MET A 302 18.83 -8.69 4.51
N VAL A 303 19.39 -7.60 3.98
CA VAL A 303 18.87 -6.23 4.17
C VAL A 303 17.44 -6.13 3.62
N SER A 304 17.18 -6.68 2.43
CA SER A 304 15.84 -6.69 1.84
C SER A 304 14.85 -7.53 2.66
N GLN A 305 15.29 -8.66 3.24
CA GLN A 305 14.44 -9.44 4.15
C GLN A 305 14.18 -8.68 5.45
N ALA A 306 15.19 -8.04 6.04
CA ALA A 306 15.04 -7.22 7.25
C ALA A 306 14.00 -6.12 7.05
N GLN A 307 14.07 -5.39 5.93
CA GLN A 307 13.10 -4.33 5.61
C GLN A 307 11.66 -4.88 5.54
N VAL A 308 11.44 -6.01 4.83
CA VAL A 308 10.09 -6.55 4.70
C VAL A 308 9.59 -7.17 6.01
N LEU A 309 10.47 -7.74 6.84
CA LEU A 309 10.10 -8.30 8.13
C LEU A 309 9.60 -7.20 9.07
N ILE A 310 10.29 -6.06 9.13
CA ILE A 310 9.85 -4.94 9.96
C ILE A 310 8.50 -4.42 9.47
N LEU A 311 8.40 -4.05 8.17
CA LEU A 311 7.16 -3.50 7.61
C LEU A 311 5.97 -4.46 7.75
N ALA A 312 6.15 -5.73 7.41
CA ALA A 312 5.07 -6.71 7.41
C ALA A 312 4.68 -7.12 8.84
N GLY A 313 5.64 -7.25 9.75
CA GLY A 313 5.41 -7.69 11.12
C GLY A 313 4.83 -6.61 12.03
N SER A 314 5.12 -5.34 11.79
CA SER A 314 4.56 -4.25 12.62
C SER A 314 3.23 -3.72 12.09
N GLU A 315 3.27 -3.12 10.91
CA GLU A 315 2.19 -2.26 10.41
C GLU A 315 0.89 -3.03 10.15
N THR A 316 0.98 -4.31 9.74
CA THR A 316 -0.21 -5.12 9.41
C THR A 316 -1.01 -5.52 10.66
N THR A 317 -0.33 -6.03 11.69
CA THR A 317 -0.94 -6.39 12.97
C THR A 317 -1.56 -5.17 13.63
N ALA A 318 -0.82 -4.05 13.69
CA ALA A 318 -1.34 -2.80 14.26
C ALA A 318 -2.54 -2.26 13.48
N THR A 319 -2.56 -2.42 12.16
CA THR A 319 -3.71 -2.03 11.32
C THR A 319 -4.96 -2.81 11.66
N LEU A 320 -4.86 -4.14 11.78
CA LEU A 320 -6.01 -4.95 12.13
C LEU A 320 -6.51 -4.67 13.55
N LEU A 321 -5.61 -4.53 14.54
CA LEU A 321 -5.99 -4.18 15.91
C LEU A 321 -6.73 -2.84 15.98
N SER A 322 -6.28 -1.85 15.19
CA SER A 322 -6.93 -0.54 15.10
C SER A 322 -8.35 -0.65 14.55
N GLY A 323 -8.51 -1.32 13.40
CA GLY A 323 -9.82 -1.53 12.79
C GLY A 323 -10.76 -2.37 13.66
N MET A 324 -10.26 -3.45 14.25
CA MET A 324 -11.02 -4.30 15.18
C MET A 324 -11.51 -3.49 16.38
N THR A 325 -10.64 -2.68 16.99
CA THR A 325 -11.01 -1.85 18.15
C THR A 325 -12.11 -0.87 17.78
N TYR A 326 -11.97 -0.16 16.66
CA TYR A 326 -13.02 0.74 16.18
C TYR A 326 -14.35 0.01 15.90
N LEU A 327 -14.31 -1.13 15.21
CA LEU A 327 -15.49 -1.93 14.88
C LEU A 327 -16.19 -2.44 16.15
N LEU A 328 -15.45 -2.84 17.17
CA LEU A 328 -16.02 -3.24 18.46
C LEU A 328 -16.67 -2.06 19.19
N LEU A 329 -15.98 -0.91 19.25
CA LEU A 329 -16.49 0.29 19.94
C LEU A 329 -17.74 0.88 19.28
N THR A 330 -17.90 0.69 17.97
CA THR A 330 -19.10 1.10 17.23
C THR A 330 -20.19 0.03 17.19
N ASN A 331 -19.95 -1.15 17.76
CA ASN A 331 -20.92 -2.25 17.89
C ASN A 331 -20.97 -2.77 19.35
N PRO A 332 -21.61 -2.02 20.27
CA PRO A 332 -21.55 -2.31 21.71
C PRO A 332 -22.02 -3.73 22.08
N SER A 333 -23.05 -4.26 21.40
CA SER A 333 -23.52 -5.63 21.65
C SER A 333 -22.44 -6.68 21.38
N THR A 334 -21.64 -6.46 20.34
CA THR A 334 -20.54 -7.35 19.95
C THR A 334 -19.40 -7.24 20.94
N LEU A 335 -19.06 -6.02 21.37
CA LEU A 335 -18.07 -5.77 22.41
C LEU A 335 -18.44 -6.42 23.73
N THR A 336 -19.69 -6.29 24.19
CA THR A 336 -20.16 -6.92 25.44
C THR A 336 -19.99 -8.44 25.41
N LYS A 337 -20.32 -9.11 24.30
CA LYS A 337 -20.12 -10.56 24.15
C LYS A 337 -18.66 -10.95 24.20
N LEU A 338 -17.79 -10.19 23.53
CA LEU A 338 -16.34 -10.43 23.54
C LEU A 338 -15.76 -10.27 24.96
N MET A 339 -16.11 -9.19 25.64
CA MET A 339 -15.64 -8.92 27.00
C MET A 339 -16.15 -9.98 27.99
N ALA A 340 -17.40 -10.44 27.82
CA ALA A 340 -17.95 -11.53 28.61
C ALA A 340 -17.13 -12.81 28.45
N GLU A 341 -16.87 -13.25 27.21
CA GLU A 341 -16.03 -14.43 26.93
C GLU A 341 -14.64 -14.29 27.56
N ILE A 342 -13.97 -13.17 27.35
CA ILE A 342 -12.62 -12.92 27.85
C ILE A 342 -12.60 -12.92 29.37
N ARG A 343 -13.44 -12.12 30.03
CA ARG A 343 -13.41 -11.93 31.49
C ARG A 343 -13.93 -13.14 32.26
N SER A 344 -14.78 -13.99 31.67
CA SER A 344 -15.17 -15.25 32.29
C SER A 344 -14.12 -16.36 32.13
N SER A 345 -13.19 -16.22 31.18
CA SER A 345 -12.21 -17.27 30.87
C SER A 345 -10.94 -17.22 31.71
N PHE A 346 -10.66 -16.08 32.36
CA PHE A 346 -9.42 -15.84 33.10
C PHE A 346 -9.68 -15.20 34.45
N THR A 347 -9.00 -15.70 35.48
CA THR A 347 -9.04 -15.14 36.84
C THR A 347 -7.97 -14.10 37.08
N ASP A 348 -6.79 -14.26 36.46
CA ASP A 348 -5.66 -13.33 36.57
C ASP A 348 -5.07 -13.01 35.19
N GLN A 349 -4.41 -11.86 35.05
CA GLN A 349 -3.75 -11.47 33.79
C GLN A 349 -2.64 -12.45 33.39
N SER A 350 -1.94 -13.04 34.35
CA SER A 350 -0.89 -14.04 34.11
C SER A 350 -1.42 -15.35 33.55
N ASP A 351 -2.72 -15.62 33.69
CA ASP A 351 -3.38 -16.77 33.07
C ASP A 351 -3.52 -16.63 31.55
N ILE A 352 -3.39 -15.40 31.02
CA ILE A 352 -3.57 -15.08 29.60
C ILE A 352 -2.28 -15.40 28.83
N THR A 353 -2.10 -16.68 28.54
CA THR A 353 -1.02 -17.21 27.68
C THR A 353 -1.45 -17.23 26.22
N LEU A 354 -0.51 -17.39 25.28
CA LEU A 354 -0.82 -17.54 23.85
C LEU A 354 -1.73 -18.73 23.59
N ALA A 355 -1.44 -19.86 24.26
CA ALA A 355 -2.22 -21.07 24.11
C ALA A 355 -3.69 -20.88 24.54
N ARG A 356 -3.93 -20.18 25.66
CA ARG A 356 -5.29 -19.97 26.17
C ARG A 356 -6.03 -18.87 25.44
N ALA A 357 -5.37 -17.76 25.10
CA ALA A 357 -5.94 -16.72 24.25
C ALA A 357 -6.32 -17.26 22.86
N GLY A 358 -5.54 -18.23 22.36
CA GLY A 358 -5.80 -18.94 21.11
C GLY A 358 -7.07 -19.80 21.10
N GLN A 359 -7.63 -20.13 22.27
CA GLN A 359 -8.78 -21.02 22.44
C GLN A 359 -10.11 -20.28 22.58
N LEU A 360 -10.13 -18.96 22.47
CA LEU A 360 -11.33 -18.13 22.60
C LEU A 360 -12.11 -18.09 21.26
N PRO A 361 -13.23 -18.84 21.11
CA PRO A 361 -13.91 -18.97 19.83
C PRO A 361 -14.55 -17.66 19.36
N TYR A 362 -15.11 -16.85 20.25
CA TYR A 362 -15.74 -15.59 19.86
C TYR A 362 -14.69 -14.52 19.53
N LEU A 363 -13.58 -14.43 20.27
CA LEU A 363 -12.44 -13.61 19.86
C LEU A 363 -11.92 -14.00 18.48
N ARG A 364 -11.82 -15.30 18.18
CA ARG A 364 -11.43 -15.78 16.85
C ARG A 364 -12.40 -15.28 15.79
N ALA A 365 -13.71 -15.41 16.02
CA ALA A 365 -14.75 -14.92 15.13
C ALA A 365 -14.68 -13.40 14.92
N VAL A 366 -14.41 -12.62 15.98
CA VAL A 366 -14.22 -11.17 15.93
C VAL A 366 -13.02 -10.81 15.04
N LEU A 367 -11.92 -11.55 15.14
CA LEU A 367 -10.72 -11.32 14.32
C LEU A 367 -10.98 -11.60 12.84
N GLU A 368 -11.66 -12.71 12.51
CA GLU A 368 -12.03 -13.02 11.12
C GLU A 368 -12.95 -11.93 10.55
N GLU A 369 -13.95 -11.49 11.32
CA GLU A 369 -14.86 -10.43 10.88
C GLU A 369 -14.17 -9.07 10.75
N ALA A 370 -13.24 -8.75 11.66
CA ALA A 370 -12.44 -7.54 11.57
C ALA A 370 -11.53 -7.57 10.33
N MET A 371 -10.96 -8.72 9.96
CA MET A 371 -10.20 -8.86 8.71
C MET A 371 -11.08 -8.78 7.47
N ARG A 372 -12.33 -9.26 7.53
CA ARG A 372 -13.30 -9.11 6.43
C ARG A 372 -13.65 -7.65 6.21
N MET A 373 -13.90 -6.91 7.30
CA MET A 373 -14.30 -5.50 7.25
C MET A 373 -13.15 -4.51 7.18
N TYR A 374 -11.96 -4.84 7.65
CA TYR A 374 -10.82 -3.93 7.64
C TYR A 374 -9.54 -4.73 7.33
N PRO A 375 -9.44 -5.31 6.12
CA PRO A 375 -8.29 -6.11 5.74
C PRO A 375 -7.04 -5.22 5.71
N PRO A 376 -5.95 -5.57 6.42
CA PRO A 376 -4.74 -4.73 6.44
C PRO A 376 -4.20 -4.37 5.06
N VAL A 377 -4.33 -5.29 4.11
CA VAL A 377 -4.08 -5.08 2.67
C VAL A 377 -5.43 -5.08 1.96
N PRO A 378 -6.04 -3.91 1.68
CA PRO A 378 -7.39 -3.85 1.10
C PRO A 378 -7.41 -4.02 -0.43
N ASN A 379 -6.31 -3.64 -1.11
CA ASN A 379 -6.20 -3.67 -2.56
C ASN A 379 -5.58 -4.99 -3.07
N ALA A 380 -5.71 -5.26 -4.37
CA ALA A 380 -5.12 -6.44 -4.98
C ALA A 380 -3.57 -6.38 -5.04
N LEU A 381 -2.94 -7.54 -4.86
CA LEU A 381 -1.51 -7.76 -5.10
C LEU A 381 -1.32 -8.49 -6.44
N PRO A 382 -1.18 -7.77 -7.57
CA PRO A 382 -1.32 -8.35 -8.89
C PRO A 382 -0.25 -9.39 -9.22
N ARG A 383 -0.67 -10.33 -10.05
CA ARG A 383 0.12 -11.33 -10.72
C ARG A 383 0.02 -11.12 -12.23
N LEU A 384 0.96 -11.66 -12.99
CA LEU A 384 0.94 -11.68 -14.44
C LEU A 384 0.49 -13.05 -14.92
N THR A 385 -0.45 -13.06 -15.85
CA THR A 385 -0.81 -14.27 -16.58
C THR A 385 0.41 -14.80 -17.34
N PRO A 386 0.67 -16.11 -17.30
CA PRO A 386 1.79 -16.73 -18.00
C PRO A 386 1.56 -16.74 -19.52
N TYR A 387 2.62 -16.87 -20.31
CA TYR A 387 2.51 -17.07 -21.76
C TYR A 387 2.12 -18.52 -22.10
N PRO A 388 1.23 -18.77 -23.09
CA PRO A 388 0.51 -17.79 -23.94
C PRO A 388 -0.74 -17.17 -23.28
N GLY A 389 -1.19 -17.71 -22.15
CA GLY A 389 -2.31 -17.23 -21.36
C GLY A 389 -2.74 -18.29 -20.34
N GLU A 390 -3.81 -18.02 -19.61
CA GLU A 390 -4.44 -18.97 -18.69
C GLU A 390 -5.96 -18.81 -18.68
N VAL A 391 -6.69 -19.87 -18.40
CA VAL A 391 -8.14 -19.78 -18.13
C VAL A 391 -8.34 -19.40 -16.66
N ILE A 392 -8.99 -18.26 -16.43
CA ILE A 392 -9.31 -17.75 -15.10
C ILE A 392 -10.83 -17.59 -15.02
N CYS A 393 -11.46 -18.22 -14.03
CA CYS A 393 -12.91 -18.20 -13.84
C CYS A 393 -13.68 -18.57 -15.12
N GLY A 394 -13.19 -19.58 -15.84
CA GLY A 394 -13.82 -20.09 -17.07
C GLY A 394 -13.57 -19.26 -18.33
N LYS A 395 -12.78 -18.17 -18.27
CA LYS A 395 -12.47 -17.32 -19.44
C LYS A 395 -10.96 -17.22 -19.68
N PHE A 396 -10.56 -17.35 -20.94
CA PHE A 396 -9.16 -17.22 -21.32
C PHE A 396 -8.67 -15.77 -21.15
N VAL A 397 -7.51 -15.62 -20.52
CA VAL A 397 -6.79 -14.36 -20.36
C VAL A 397 -5.41 -14.52 -21.01
N PRO A 398 -5.06 -13.69 -22.01
CA PRO A 398 -3.74 -13.74 -22.66
C PRO A 398 -2.60 -13.50 -21.68
N GLY A 399 -1.40 -13.97 -22.01
CA GLY A 399 -0.20 -13.77 -21.21
C GLY A 399 0.20 -12.30 -21.07
N GLY A 400 0.82 -11.96 -19.93
CA GLY A 400 1.29 -10.61 -19.61
C GLY A 400 0.21 -9.64 -19.12
N VAL A 401 -1.00 -10.13 -18.84
CA VAL A 401 -2.09 -9.34 -18.25
C VAL A 401 -1.95 -9.35 -16.73
N ALA A 402 -2.03 -8.18 -16.11
CA ALA A 402 -2.12 -8.08 -14.67
C ALA A 402 -3.48 -8.60 -14.20
N VAL A 403 -3.48 -9.51 -13.24
CA VAL A 403 -4.68 -10.08 -12.62
C VAL A 403 -4.50 -10.09 -11.11
N GLY A 404 -5.55 -9.79 -10.36
CA GLY A 404 -5.48 -9.78 -8.91
C GLY A 404 -6.85 -9.89 -8.26
N LEU A 405 -6.85 -10.30 -6.99
CA LEU A 405 -8.05 -10.36 -6.18
C LEU A 405 -8.12 -9.14 -5.26
N HIS A 406 -9.18 -8.37 -5.38
CA HIS A 406 -9.33 -7.13 -4.62
C HIS A 406 -10.03 -7.40 -3.29
N HIS A 407 -9.26 -7.56 -2.21
CA HIS A 407 -9.78 -7.99 -0.90
C HIS A 407 -10.99 -7.18 -0.42
N PHE A 408 -10.92 -5.85 -0.47
CA PHE A 408 -11.99 -5.01 0.06
C PHE A 408 -13.33 -5.21 -0.67
N SER A 409 -13.30 -5.45 -2.00
CA SER A 409 -14.53 -5.73 -2.76
C SER A 409 -14.97 -7.18 -2.61
N THR A 410 -14.05 -8.14 -2.55
CA THR A 410 -14.35 -9.56 -2.32
C THR A 410 -15.07 -9.77 -1.00
N TYR A 411 -14.56 -9.16 0.07
CA TYR A 411 -15.01 -9.37 1.44
C TYR A 411 -16.31 -8.61 1.76
N ARG A 412 -16.69 -7.66 0.90
CA ARG A 412 -17.93 -6.87 0.98
C ARG A 412 -18.86 -7.05 -0.21
N SER A 413 -18.71 -8.15 -0.93
CA SER A 413 -19.59 -8.51 -2.03
C SER A 413 -20.82 -9.23 -1.47
N ASP A 414 -22.02 -8.78 -1.86
CA ASP A 414 -23.28 -9.46 -1.57
C ASP A 414 -23.37 -10.85 -2.22
N ARG A 415 -22.54 -11.12 -3.24
CA ARG A 415 -22.37 -12.44 -3.84
C ARG A 415 -21.62 -13.43 -2.95
N ASN A 416 -20.85 -12.93 -1.98
CA ASN A 416 -20.03 -13.76 -1.10
C ASN A 416 -20.53 -13.77 0.34
N PHE A 417 -21.05 -12.65 0.83
CA PHE A 417 -21.48 -12.46 2.22
C PHE A 417 -22.84 -11.79 2.30
N ASN A 418 -23.72 -12.32 3.12
CA ASN A 418 -24.99 -11.70 3.49
C ASN A 418 -24.73 -10.58 4.50
N GLU A 419 -25.46 -9.48 4.35
CA GLU A 419 -25.23 -8.23 5.10
C GLU A 419 -23.74 -7.83 5.09
N PRO A 420 -23.12 -7.68 3.89
CA PRO A 420 -21.67 -7.61 3.73
C PRO A 420 -21.05 -6.38 4.40
N ASP A 421 -21.82 -5.33 4.68
CA ASP A 421 -21.32 -4.12 5.34
C ASP A 421 -21.58 -4.09 6.86
N SER A 422 -22.25 -5.09 7.44
CA SER A 422 -22.50 -5.23 8.88
C SER A 422 -21.38 -5.99 9.58
N PHE A 423 -20.97 -5.55 10.78
CA PHE A 423 -19.98 -6.24 11.62
C PHE A 423 -20.65 -7.30 12.49
N VAL A 424 -20.65 -8.55 12.01
CA VAL A 424 -21.34 -9.67 12.67
C VAL A 424 -20.39 -10.86 12.82
N PRO A 425 -19.59 -10.93 13.91
CA PRO A 425 -18.69 -12.04 14.17
C PRO A 425 -19.38 -13.41 14.19
N GLU A 426 -20.65 -13.46 14.60
CA GLU A 426 -21.40 -14.71 14.71
C GLU A 426 -21.46 -15.51 13.41
N ARG A 427 -21.27 -14.88 12.23
CA ARG A 427 -21.19 -15.59 10.94
C ARG A 427 -20.08 -16.64 10.88
N TRP A 428 -19.03 -16.49 11.71
CA TRP A 428 -17.88 -17.39 11.74
C TRP A 428 -18.03 -18.52 12.76
N LEU A 429 -19.12 -18.54 13.53
CA LEU A 429 -19.36 -19.56 14.54
C LEU A 429 -20.06 -20.78 13.94
N PRO A 430 -19.84 -22.00 14.48
CA PRO A 430 -20.54 -23.20 14.02
C PRO A 430 -22.07 -23.11 14.14
N ASN A 431 -22.58 -22.43 15.17
CA ASN A 431 -24.00 -22.27 15.47
C ASN A 431 -24.50 -20.88 15.07
N HIS A 432 -24.18 -20.43 13.85
CA HIS A 432 -24.60 -19.12 13.35
C HIS A 432 -26.10 -19.09 12.99
N ASP A 433 -26.63 -17.88 12.87
CA ASP A 433 -28.00 -17.66 12.39
C ASP A 433 -28.13 -18.11 10.92
N LYS A 434 -29.22 -18.82 10.59
CA LYS A 434 -29.52 -19.32 9.24
C LYS A 434 -29.45 -18.26 8.15
N ARG A 435 -29.59 -16.97 8.49
CA ARG A 435 -29.40 -15.87 7.53
C ARG A 435 -27.99 -15.80 6.93
N PHE A 436 -27.00 -16.49 7.50
CA PHE A 436 -25.64 -16.62 6.96
C PHE A 436 -25.38 -17.97 6.28
N ASP A 437 -26.40 -18.83 6.17
CA ASP A 437 -26.31 -20.08 5.42
C ASP A 437 -26.04 -19.77 3.93
N GLY A 438 -25.13 -20.52 3.32
CA GLY A 438 -24.80 -20.40 1.89
C GLY A 438 -23.79 -19.30 1.55
N GLU A 439 -23.22 -18.61 2.54
CA GLU A 439 -22.11 -17.68 2.32
C GLU A 439 -20.88 -18.38 1.73
N ASN A 440 -20.13 -17.62 0.93
CA ASN A 440 -18.94 -18.11 0.24
C ASN A 440 -17.67 -17.78 1.05
N HIS A 441 -17.49 -18.44 2.19
CA HIS A 441 -16.31 -18.22 3.05
C HIS A 441 -14.99 -18.58 2.35
N GLU A 442 -15.03 -19.39 1.28
CA GLU A 442 -13.88 -19.67 0.40
C GLU A 442 -13.42 -18.44 -0.41
N ALA A 443 -14.18 -17.35 -0.45
CA ALA A 443 -13.74 -16.09 -1.01
C ALA A 443 -12.78 -15.32 -0.07
N PHE A 444 -12.70 -15.72 1.20
CA PHE A 444 -11.99 -14.98 2.25
C PHE A 444 -10.61 -15.58 2.56
N HIS A 445 -9.57 -14.90 2.09
CA HIS A 445 -8.17 -15.28 2.32
C HIS A 445 -7.32 -14.07 2.72
N PRO A 446 -7.48 -13.53 3.95
CA PRO A 446 -6.76 -12.34 4.42
C PRO A 446 -5.24 -12.55 4.49
N PHE A 447 -4.79 -13.81 4.56
CA PHE A 447 -3.38 -14.21 4.54
C PHE A 447 -2.90 -14.70 3.17
N SER A 448 -3.60 -14.34 2.08
CA SER A 448 -3.37 -14.85 0.73
C SER A 448 -3.55 -16.38 0.63
N TYR A 449 -3.40 -16.93 -0.57
CA TYR A 449 -3.65 -18.33 -0.90
C TYR A 449 -2.44 -19.01 -1.54
N GLY A 450 -2.35 -20.33 -1.42
CA GLY A 450 -1.37 -21.16 -2.13
C GLY A 450 0.10 -20.98 -1.69
N PRO A 451 1.07 -21.27 -2.57
CA PRO A 451 2.52 -21.28 -2.25
C PRO A 451 3.09 -19.94 -1.79
N ARG A 452 2.38 -18.85 -2.08
CA ARG A 452 2.74 -17.48 -1.75
C ARG A 452 1.85 -16.91 -0.64
N SER A 453 1.22 -17.77 0.16
CA SER A 453 0.50 -17.38 1.37
C SER A 453 1.43 -16.75 2.40
N CYS A 454 0.87 -15.91 3.28
CA CYS A 454 1.61 -15.18 4.29
C CYS A 454 2.44 -16.12 5.17
N LEU A 455 3.74 -15.84 5.27
CA LEU A 455 4.66 -16.62 6.08
C LEU A 455 4.41 -16.39 7.59
N GLY A 456 4.00 -15.18 7.96
CA GLY A 456 3.76 -14.75 9.34
C GLY A 456 2.36 -15.03 9.88
N ARG A 457 1.53 -15.86 9.21
CA ARG A 457 0.12 -16.08 9.62
C ARG A 457 -0.02 -16.51 11.08
N ASN A 458 0.80 -17.47 11.53
CA ASN A 458 0.70 -17.99 12.90
C ASN A 458 1.18 -16.97 13.94
N LEU A 459 2.25 -16.21 13.62
CA LEU A 459 2.72 -15.11 14.45
C LEU A 459 1.65 -14.02 14.58
N ALA A 460 1.04 -13.62 13.46
CA ALA A 460 0.00 -12.60 13.47
C ALA A 460 -1.17 -13.01 14.37
N TYR A 461 -1.67 -14.25 14.27
CA TYR A 461 -2.73 -14.70 15.19
C TYR A 461 -2.30 -14.70 16.65
N ALA A 462 -1.07 -15.13 16.96
CA ALA A 462 -0.53 -15.09 18.31
C ALA A 462 -0.51 -13.67 18.88
N GLU A 463 0.02 -12.70 18.13
CA GLU A 463 0.07 -11.29 18.54
C GLU A 463 -1.34 -10.69 18.68
N LEU A 464 -2.20 -10.88 17.67
CA LEU A 464 -3.56 -10.36 17.65
C LEU A 464 -4.38 -10.85 18.83
N GLN A 465 -4.35 -12.17 19.08
CA GLN A 465 -5.12 -12.78 20.16
C GLN A 465 -4.58 -12.35 21.52
N LEU A 466 -3.26 -12.30 21.71
CA LEU A 466 -2.67 -11.91 22.98
C LEU A 466 -2.96 -10.44 23.32
N ILE A 467 -2.73 -9.54 22.36
CA ILE A 467 -2.97 -8.10 22.56
C ILE A 467 -4.45 -7.84 22.80
N ALA A 468 -5.34 -8.39 21.97
CA ALA A 468 -6.77 -8.19 22.10
C ALA A 468 -7.29 -8.72 23.45
N THR A 469 -6.88 -9.95 23.82
CA THR A 469 -7.33 -10.56 25.09
C THR A 469 -6.88 -9.73 26.28
N LYS A 470 -5.59 -9.38 26.37
CA LYS A 470 -5.08 -8.59 27.50
C LYS A 470 -5.66 -7.17 27.53
N LEU A 471 -5.92 -6.56 26.38
CA LEU A 471 -6.54 -5.23 26.29
C LEU A 471 -7.97 -5.24 26.83
N PHE A 472 -8.85 -6.09 26.28
CA PHE A 472 -10.27 -6.13 26.68
C PHE A 472 -10.51 -6.80 28.04
N TRP A 473 -9.56 -7.60 28.53
CA TRP A 473 -9.59 -8.05 29.92
C TRP A 473 -9.34 -6.89 30.90
N ASN A 474 -8.37 -6.03 30.61
CA ASN A 474 -7.93 -4.96 31.51
C ASN A 474 -8.75 -3.66 31.46
N PHE A 475 -9.36 -3.34 30.32
CA PHE A 475 -9.95 -2.02 30.10
C PHE A 475 -11.39 -2.09 29.60
N ASP A 476 -12.19 -1.13 30.05
CA ASP A 476 -13.45 -0.73 29.40
C ASP A 476 -13.12 0.47 28.50
N LEU A 477 -13.18 0.28 27.18
CA LEU A 477 -12.81 1.31 26.21
C LEU A 477 -14.06 2.05 25.72
N GLU A 478 -13.93 3.35 25.51
CA GLU A 478 -14.97 4.20 24.95
C GLU A 478 -14.44 5.02 23.76
N LEU A 479 -15.28 5.21 22.74
CA LEU A 479 -14.92 5.97 21.55
C LEU A 479 -15.18 7.45 21.77
N GLN A 480 -14.17 8.29 21.51
CA GLN A 480 -14.34 9.74 21.45
C GLN A 480 -15.26 10.14 20.28
N ALA A 481 -16.09 11.17 20.47
CA ALA A 481 -17.11 11.57 19.50
C ALA A 481 -16.51 11.93 18.13
N GLU A 482 -15.29 12.47 18.11
CA GLU A 482 -14.56 12.87 16.91
C GLU A 482 -14.12 11.67 16.07
N SER A 483 -14.02 10.49 16.67
CA SER A 483 -13.60 9.25 16.00
C SER A 483 -14.76 8.53 15.29
N GLN A 484 -16.00 9.04 15.31
CA GLN A 484 -17.18 8.38 14.71
C GLN A 484 -17.06 8.06 13.21
N LYS A 485 -16.16 8.73 12.49
CA LYS A 485 -15.93 8.53 11.05
C LYS A 485 -14.57 7.90 10.76
N TRP A 486 -13.95 7.25 11.74
CA TRP A 486 -12.57 6.76 11.61
C TRP A 486 -12.37 5.77 10.46
N MET A 487 -13.40 5.06 10.00
CA MET A 487 -13.31 4.15 8.84
C MET A 487 -13.26 4.87 7.49
N GLU A 488 -13.61 6.17 7.43
CA GLU A 488 -13.37 7.00 6.25
C GLU A 488 -11.86 7.26 6.17
N GLN A 489 -11.14 6.43 5.41
CA GLN A 489 -9.68 6.47 5.30
C GLN A 489 -9.20 6.22 3.87
N LEU A 490 -8.00 6.70 3.58
CA LEU A 490 -7.32 6.45 2.32
C LEU A 490 -6.56 5.12 2.37
N THR A 491 -6.43 4.46 1.23
CA THR A 491 -5.65 3.22 1.09
C THR A 491 -4.64 3.31 -0.04
N TYR A 492 -3.42 2.86 0.23
CA TYR A 492 -2.36 2.64 -0.75
C TYR A 492 -2.09 1.13 -0.84
N ALA A 493 -0.89 0.65 -0.52
CA ALA A 493 -0.74 -0.79 -0.28
C ALA A 493 -1.43 -1.21 1.05
N LEU A 494 -1.43 -0.29 2.03
CA LEU A 494 -2.05 -0.43 3.35
C LEU A 494 -2.97 0.77 3.61
N TRP A 495 -3.73 0.72 4.70
CA TRP A 495 -4.53 1.85 5.19
C TRP A 495 -3.63 2.99 5.66
N GLN A 496 -4.03 4.23 5.32
CA GLN A 496 -3.50 5.42 5.97
C GLN A 496 -4.38 5.71 7.19
N LYS A 497 -4.00 5.12 8.33
CA LYS A 497 -4.76 5.21 9.59
C LYS A 497 -4.70 6.63 10.15
N ALA A 498 -5.86 7.17 10.51
CA ALA A 498 -5.94 8.33 11.39
C ALA A 498 -5.71 7.89 12.85
N SER A 499 -5.33 8.82 13.72
CA SER A 499 -5.38 8.58 15.16
C SER A 499 -6.79 8.20 15.59
N LEU A 500 -6.92 7.20 16.47
CA LEU A 500 -8.22 6.76 16.97
C LEU A 500 -8.64 7.57 18.22
N ASN A 501 -8.12 8.77 18.42
CA ASN A 501 -8.28 9.58 19.63
C ASN A 501 -8.34 11.11 19.37
N ALA A 502 -9.03 11.52 18.29
CA ALA A 502 -9.24 12.92 17.85
C ALA A 502 -7.98 13.62 17.25
N PRO A 503 -8.10 14.82 16.61
CA PRO A 503 -7.68 15.03 15.22
C PRO A 503 -6.20 15.38 15.06
N ASP A 504 -5.57 14.76 14.06
CA ASP A 504 -4.46 15.38 13.32
C ASP A 504 -4.97 15.72 11.91
N ASP A 505 -4.60 16.90 11.42
CA ASP A 505 -5.12 17.67 10.27
C ASP A 505 -4.98 16.99 8.88
N ILE A 506 -5.27 15.69 8.75
CA ILE A 506 -5.17 14.91 7.50
C ILE A 506 -6.30 15.29 6.51
N TYR A 507 -7.38 15.91 7.01
CA TYR A 507 -8.57 16.21 6.22
C TYR A 507 -8.69 17.62 5.65
N ARG A 508 -7.76 18.56 5.93
CA ARG A 508 -7.92 19.91 5.39
C ARG A 508 -7.88 20.02 3.87
N HIS A 509 -7.42 19.02 3.11
CA HIS A 509 -7.37 19.06 1.63
C HIS A 509 -7.95 17.82 0.92
N SER A 510 -9.03 17.21 1.43
CA SER A 510 -9.86 16.26 0.66
C SER A 510 -11.27 16.80 0.48
N PRO A 511 -11.81 16.88 -0.76
CA PRO A 511 -13.11 17.49 -1.00
C PRO A 511 -14.21 16.64 -0.38
N LYS A 512 -15.09 17.31 0.39
CA LYS A 512 -16.29 16.75 1.01
C LYS A 512 -17.04 15.86 0.03
N VAL A 513 -17.22 14.59 0.40
CA VAL A 513 -18.17 13.69 -0.23
C VAL A 513 -19.58 14.22 0.08
N GLN A 514 -20.17 14.93 -0.89
CA GLN A 514 -21.61 15.15 -0.95
C GLN A 514 -22.11 14.55 -2.25
N HIS A 515 -23.08 13.65 -2.12
CA HIS A 515 -23.84 13.16 -3.26
C HIS A 515 -24.53 14.34 -3.97
N THR A 516 -24.46 14.33 -5.30
CA THR A 516 -25.25 15.06 -6.32
C THR A 516 -24.73 16.39 -6.92
N ARG A 517 -24.54 16.31 -8.26
CA ARG A 517 -24.59 17.33 -9.35
C ARG A 517 -23.35 18.22 -9.68
N PRO A 518 -23.19 18.64 -10.96
CA PRO A 518 -21.89 18.89 -11.58
C PRO A 518 -21.46 20.37 -11.63
N PHE A 519 -20.14 20.58 -11.51
CA PHE A 519 -19.31 21.68 -12.02
C PHE A 519 -19.68 23.15 -11.67
N ALA A 520 -18.86 23.78 -10.83
CA ALA A 520 -18.49 25.20 -10.92
C ALA A 520 -17.16 25.47 -10.16
N MET A 521 -16.36 26.42 -10.68
CA MET A 521 -14.99 26.79 -10.30
C MET A 521 -14.83 27.34 -8.87
N TRP A 522 -13.70 27.02 -8.23
CA TRP A 522 -13.28 27.53 -6.92
C TRP A 522 -12.48 28.85 -7.04
N PRO A 523 -12.53 29.73 -6.03
CA PRO A 523 -11.72 30.94 -5.93
C PRO A 523 -10.36 30.69 -5.25
N GLU A 524 -9.38 31.57 -5.51
CA GLU A 524 -8.01 31.56 -4.97
C GLU A 524 -7.90 32.11 -3.55
N PRO A 525 -6.83 31.74 -2.81
CA PRO A 525 -6.29 32.62 -1.77
C PRO A 525 -4.77 32.82 -1.81
N ASP A 526 -4.40 34.08 -1.58
CA ASP A 526 -3.05 34.57 -1.21
C ASP A 526 -2.60 34.02 0.15
N ASN A 527 -1.30 33.67 0.27
CA ASN A 527 -0.35 34.20 1.27
C ASN A 527 0.85 33.26 1.50
N LEU A 528 2.05 33.71 1.10
CA LEU A 528 3.35 33.18 1.50
C LEU A 528 4.41 34.30 1.48
N GLN A 529 4.40 35.19 2.48
CA GLN A 529 5.53 36.07 2.77
C GLN A 529 6.46 35.31 3.73
N GLU A 530 7.66 34.89 3.30
CA GLU A 530 8.84 34.65 4.17
C GLU A 530 10.01 34.02 3.38
N THR A 531 10.72 34.80 2.54
CA THR A 531 12.06 34.40 2.04
C THR A 531 13.04 35.56 1.80
N GLY A 532 12.71 36.82 2.06
CA GLY A 532 13.67 37.94 2.01
C GLY A 532 14.30 38.23 0.63
N LEU A 533 13.90 37.51 -0.43
CA LEU A 533 14.21 37.84 -1.82
C LEU A 533 13.07 38.68 -2.39
N PRO A 534 13.34 39.76 -3.16
CA PRO A 534 12.28 40.51 -3.80
C PRO A 534 11.51 39.59 -4.75
N ARG A 535 10.19 39.41 -4.51
CA ARG A 535 9.31 38.75 -5.48
C ARG A 535 9.43 39.51 -6.80
N PRO A 536 9.64 38.84 -7.95
CA PRO A 536 9.60 39.52 -9.23
C PRO A 536 8.22 40.17 -9.39
N SER A 537 8.19 41.40 -9.91
CA SER A 537 6.95 42.05 -10.29
C SER A 537 6.22 41.14 -11.27
N ARG A 538 4.98 40.77 -10.93
CA ARG A 538 4.09 39.95 -11.76
C ARG A 538 4.12 40.49 -13.18
N THR A 539 4.46 39.66 -14.17
CA THR A 539 4.46 40.08 -15.57
C THR A 539 3.01 40.43 -15.99
N PRO A 540 2.77 41.59 -16.62
CA PRO A 540 1.44 41.94 -17.11
C PRO A 540 1.02 40.96 -18.21
N GLY A 541 -0.02 40.15 -17.96
CA GLY A 541 -0.59 39.21 -18.93
C GLY A 541 -0.92 37.81 -18.39
N GLY A 542 -0.48 37.47 -17.19
CA GLY A 542 -0.90 36.23 -16.51
C GLY A 542 -2.29 36.40 -15.89
N ASN A 543 -3.36 35.98 -16.58
CA ASN A 543 -4.65 35.81 -15.92
C ASN A 543 -4.48 34.76 -14.80
N ALA A 544 -5.09 34.99 -13.62
CA ALA A 544 -5.01 34.13 -12.43
C ALA A 544 -5.27 32.61 -12.68
N ALA A 545 -5.79 32.25 -13.85
CA ALA A 545 -5.95 30.85 -14.28
C ALA A 545 -4.64 30.14 -14.74
N TYR A 546 -3.53 30.84 -15.01
CA TYR A 546 -2.33 30.28 -15.66
C TYR A 546 -1.02 30.82 -15.06
N HIS A 547 -0.53 30.21 -13.98
CA HIS A 547 0.78 30.56 -13.43
C HIS A 547 1.91 29.92 -14.26
N ASN A 548 2.79 30.74 -14.83
CA ASN A 548 3.88 30.30 -15.70
C ASN A 548 5.23 30.52 -15.00
N PHE A 549 5.59 29.58 -14.13
CA PHE A 549 6.85 29.61 -13.36
C PHE A 549 8.09 29.79 -14.24
N HIS A 550 8.07 29.30 -15.49
CA HIS A 550 9.17 29.48 -16.43
C HIS A 550 9.42 30.95 -16.77
N ASN A 551 8.35 31.72 -16.98
CA ASN A 551 8.44 33.14 -17.29
C ASN A 551 8.87 33.99 -16.09
N ASP A 552 8.53 33.58 -14.87
CA ASP A 552 8.91 34.32 -13.66
C ASP A 552 10.43 34.40 -13.49
N PHE A 553 11.16 33.38 -13.97
CA PHE A 553 12.62 33.33 -13.96
C PHE A 553 13.27 33.69 -15.31
N SER A 554 12.51 34.19 -16.29
CA SER A 554 13.04 34.56 -17.64
C SER A 554 14.13 35.65 -17.62
N HIS A 555 14.26 36.40 -16.53
CA HIS A 555 15.30 37.41 -16.35
C HIS A 555 16.67 36.81 -15.99
N ILE A 556 16.73 35.52 -15.63
CA ILE A 556 17.96 34.81 -15.28
C ILE A 556 18.65 34.34 -16.54
N ARG A 557 19.87 34.86 -16.79
CA ARG A 557 20.64 34.56 -18.02
C ARG A 557 21.30 33.19 -18.06
N ASP A 558 21.53 32.55 -16.91
CA ASP A 558 22.05 31.17 -16.85
C ASP A 558 20.87 30.18 -16.99
N PRO A 559 20.76 29.45 -18.11
CA PRO A 559 19.64 28.55 -18.36
C PRO A 559 19.57 27.40 -17.36
N ASN A 560 20.71 26.95 -16.82
CA ASN A 560 20.74 25.85 -15.86
C ASN A 560 20.26 26.32 -14.48
N LEU A 561 20.64 27.53 -14.08
CA LEU A 561 20.15 28.15 -12.85
C LEU A 561 18.65 28.46 -12.94
N GLN A 562 18.20 29.02 -14.07
CA GLN A 562 16.79 29.27 -14.35
C GLN A 562 15.96 27.97 -14.25
N ARG A 563 16.38 26.90 -14.93
CA ARG A 563 15.73 25.59 -14.87
C ARG A 563 15.62 25.05 -13.45
N ARG A 564 16.70 25.16 -12.67
CA ARG A 564 16.72 24.71 -11.27
C ARG A 564 15.72 25.46 -10.39
N LEU A 565 15.59 26.78 -10.57
CA LEU A 565 14.67 27.61 -9.79
C LEU A 565 13.21 27.37 -10.18
N VAL A 566 12.92 27.25 -11.47
CA VAL A 566 11.60 26.86 -11.99
C VAL A 566 11.18 25.50 -11.43
N LEU A 567 12.08 24.51 -11.46
CA LEU A 567 11.80 23.17 -10.94
C LEU A 567 11.66 23.13 -9.42
N ALA A 568 12.38 24.00 -8.69
CA ALA A 568 12.25 24.14 -7.24
C ALA A 568 10.86 24.65 -6.85
N GLU A 569 10.35 25.68 -7.53
CA GLU A 569 9.01 26.22 -7.30
C GLU A 569 7.91 25.24 -7.69
N ILE A 570 8.05 24.53 -8.81
CA ILE A 570 7.09 23.46 -9.16
C ILE A 570 7.05 22.37 -8.08
N GLY A 571 8.19 22.07 -7.48
CA GLY A 571 8.32 21.10 -6.39
C GLY A 571 7.59 21.48 -5.09
N THR A 572 7.21 22.75 -4.90
CA THR A 572 6.41 23.20 -3.75
C THR A 572 4.90 23.13 -4.01
N VAL A 573 4.48 22.99 -5.27
CA VAL A 573 3.05 22.92 -5.65
C VAL A 573 2.45 21.56 -5.25
N PRO A 574 1.32 21.52 -4.51
CA PRO A 574 0.64 20.27 -4.17
C PRO A 574 0.31 19.42 -5.39
N PHE A 575 0.63 18.13 -5.31
CA PHE A 575 0.46 17.21 -6.44
C PHE A 575 -1.03 17.07 -6.83
N GLY A 576 -1.33 17.39 -8.09
CA GLY A 576 -2.67 17.44 -8.63
C GLY A 576 -2.68 18.00 -10.05
N TRP A 577 -3.86 18.41 -10.54
CA TRP A 577 -4.01 18.96 -11.90
C TRP A 577 -3.21 20.25 -12.11
N TYR A 578 -3.11 21.10 -11.09
CA TYR A 578 -2.29 22.32 -11.12
C TYR A 578 -0.79 22.01 -11.21
N HIS A 579 -0.30 21.01 -10.46
CA HIS A 579 1.09 20.57 -10.55
C HIS A 579 1.41 19.95 -11.93
N MET A 580 0.54 19.08 -12.46
CA MET A 580 0.70 18.52 -13.81
C MET A 580 0.75 19.60 -14.89
N ARG A 581 -0.09 20.65 -14.75
CA ARG A 581 -0.08 21.81 -15.63
C ARG A 581 1.21 22.62 -15.50
N ALA A 582 1.66 22.91 -14.29
CA ALA A 582 2.89 23.65 -14.03
C ALA A 582 4.11 22.95 -14.66
N VAL A 583 4.19 21.62 -14.53
CA VAL A 583 5.22 20.79 -15.17
C VAL A 583 5.10 20.87 -16.70
N ALA A 584 3.91 20.73 -17.27
CA ALA A 584 3.71 20.77 -18.73
C ALA A 584 4.10 22.14 -19.33
N VAL A 585 3.73 23.23 -18.66
CA VAL A 585 4.06 24.60 -19.09
C VAL A 585 5.57 24.86 -18.99
N ALA A 586 6.21 24.45 -17.89
CA ALA A 586 7.66 24.59 -17.74
C ALA A 586 8.44 23.72 -18.73
N ALA A 587 7.96 22.50 -19.02
CA ALA A 587 8.55 21.63 -20.03
C ALA A 587 8.46 22.25 -21.43
N ALA A 588 7.32 22.86 -21.78
CA ALA A 588 7.17 23.59 -23.03
C ALA A 588 8.12 24.80 -23.11
N GLY A 589 8.28 25.55 -22.01
CA GLY A 589 9.24 26.65 -21.91
C GLY A 589 10.69 26.20 -22.09
N PHE A 590 11.12 25.16 -21.36
CA PHE A 590 12.48 24.63 -21.49
C PHE A 590 12.78 24.08 -22.88
N PHE A 591 11.77 23.49 -23.53
CA PHE A 591 11.87 23.00 -24.89
C PHE A 591 12.00 24.16 -25.89
N ALA A 592 11.23 25.23 -25.71
CA ALA A 592 11.33 26.45 -26.53
C ALA A 592 12.71 27.12 -26.38
N ASP A 593 13.22 27.28 -25.15
CA ASP A 593 14.55 27.85 -24.88
C ASP A 593 15.68 27.00 -25.49
N SER A 594 15.53 25.67 -25.46
CA SER A 594 16.51 24.78 -26.07
C SER A 594 16.51 24.91 -27.60
N LEU A 595 15.34 25.09 -28.21
CA LEU A 595 15.19 25.33 -29.65
C LEU A 595 15.78 26.68 -30.08
N THR A 596 15.59 27.75 -29.31
CA THR A 596 16.21 29.06 -29.59
C THR A 596 17.71 29.08 -29.34
N SER A 597 18.24 28.24 -28.45
CA SER A 597 19.71 28.10 -28.28
C SER A 597 20.39 27.28 -29.38
N LEU A 598 19.61 26.51 -30.15
CA LEU A 598 20.07 25.67 -31.26
C LEU A 598 19.97 26.36 -32.64
N LEU A 599 19.27 27.51 -32.71
CA LEU A 599 19.13 28.39 -33.88
C LEU A 599 20.06 29.59 -33.73
#